data_AF-A0A0A9DB40-F1
#
_entry.id   AF-A0A0A9DB40-F1
#
_cell.length_a   1.000
_cell.length_b   1.000
_cell.length_c   1.000
_cell.angle_alpha   90.00
_cell.angle_beta   90.00
_cell.angle_gamma   90.00
#
_symmetry.space_group_name_H-M   'P 1'
#
loop_
_entity.id
_entity.type
_entity.pdbx_description
1 polymer ?
#
loop_
_entity_poly.entity_id
_entity_poly.type
_entity_poly.pdbx_seq_one_letter_code
_entity_poly.pdbx_strand_id
1 'polypeptide(L)'
;MQLELEKVHQEIPQFKEDWVAAEVAKSHVIEELERTKRLVEELKHQLERAQLEVDQAKQDSELAQLRAQEMEQGNDDEASIIAQTQLTVAKERHEKAADELKSVKEELRSTHEQYAALSTERDTAIKRAEEVLYAAKETEKQVEEFTLELIASKESLELAHAAHHEAEEHRLGAALAKEQDCLDWEKELQQAHEELHQLNQQILSKTDVESKVGENAHKLLSLQSELVAYMENKLSEEAGVDQEQGSNEANEISRSIKQALDSKRKELDEVRGKLENAKNEANLIRVIAESLRSELEREKASLVQLQQMEGMASITVSSLEAELNTTKQEIEMVHKKEAETREKMVELPRMLQQAAQEAEDAKMAAYLAQHELRKAKEEAERTKAAATTADIRLRAVLKEIEASKASERLALVAAQAVQESEETRSVGDSPRGVTLPISEYHALSKRVHEAEELANERVAAALAQIESAKESESRSLDKLHEASKEMGQKKDALQIALERADRANEGKLGAEQELRRWRAEHTQRRKAHEAAKHAVSPVSTPPRAFAENKNSYQEDDEFLTDSKLHMSTNSMDQFVPNQKLRKKKSFFPQMSTLLSRKAQTQT
;
A
#
# COMPACT_ATOMS: atom_id res chain seq x y z
N MET A 1 -5.44 9.17 -7.04
CA MET A 1 -5.12 7.97 -6.25
C MET A 1 -4.04 7.09 -6.87
N GLN A 2 -4.30 6.22 -7.87
CA GLN A 2 -3.29 5.25 -8.36
C GLN A 2 -1.94 5.88 -8.75
N LEU A 3 -1.96 6.99 -9.49
CA LEU A 3 -0.76 7.72 -9.93
C LEU A 3 0.01 8.38 -8.75
N GLU A 4 -0.68 8.71 -7.67
CA GLU A 4 -0.08 9.25 -6.44
C GLU A 4 0.48 8.12 -5.55
N LEU A 5 -0.24 7.00 -5.45
CA LEU A 5 0.23 5.78 -4.79
C LEU A 5 1.51 5.25 -5.49
N GLU A 6 1.56 5.27 -6.81
CA GLU A 6 2.74 4.91 -7.61
C GLU A 6 3.89 5.89 -7.37
N LYS A 7 3.62 7.21 -7.36
CA LYS A 7 4.62 8.23 -7.03
C LYS A 7 5.22 8.03 -5.64
N VAL A 8 4.41 7.81 -4.60
CA VAL A 8 4.93 7.55 -3.24
C VAL A 8 5.69 6.22 -3.18
N HIS A 9 5.27 5.19 -3.93
CA HIS A 9 6.06 3.95 -4.07
C HIS A 9 7.42 4.15 -4.74
N GLN A 10 7.59 5.15 -5.61
CA GLN A 10 8.89 5.54 -6.18
C GLN A 10 9.75 6.36 -5.20
N GLU A 11 9.12 7.06 -4.25
CA GLU A 11 9.80 7.85 -3.20
C GLU A 11 10.26 6.97 -2.02
N ILE A 12 9.55 5.87 -1.70
CA ILE A 12 9.92 4.92 -0.62
C ILE A 12 11.37 4.38 -0.73
N PRO A 13 11.90 3.97 -1.90
CA PRO A 13 13.31 3.63 -2.08
C PRO A 13 14.27 4.75 -1.68
N GLN A 14 13.97 6.00 -2.04
CA GLN A 14 14.82 7.15 -1.73
C GLN A 14 14.86 7.41 -0.22
N PHE A 15 13.71 7.40 0.46
CA PHE A 15 13.65 7.49 1.92
C PHE A 15 14.39 6.36 2.64
N LYS A 16 14.46 5.15 2.04
CA LYS A 16 15.26 4.03 2.57
C LYS A 16 16.76 4.25 2.39
N GLU A 17 17.20 4.77 1.24
CA GLU A 17 18.60 5.11 0.99
C GLU A 17 19.07 6.25 1.89
N ASP A 18 18.28 7.33 2.01
CA ASP A 18 18.53 8.45 2.92
C ASP A 18 18.56 8.01 4.39
N TRP A 19 17.66 7.13 4.80
CA TRP A 19 17.64 6.60 6.17
C TRP A 19 18.90 5.78 6.48
N VAL A 20 19.30 4.88 5.58
CA VAL A 20 20.55 4.11 5.72
C VAL A 20 21.75 5.05 5.76
N ALA A 21 21.81 6.06 4.90
CA ALA A 21 22.89 7.05 4.90
C ALA A 21 22.96 7.85 6.21
N ALA A 22 21.82 8.29 6.75
CA ALA A 22 21.75 9.03 8.01
C ALA A 22 22.16 8.17 9.22
N GLU A 23 21.67 6.93 9.31
CA GLU A 23 21.98 6.02 10.42
C GLU A 23 23.45 5.52 10.36
N VAL A 24 24.01 5.33 9.16
CA VAL A 24 25.45 5.04 8.97
C VAL A 24 26.31 6.25 9.39
N ALA A 25 25.95 7.48 8.99
CA ALA A 25 26.69 8.67 9.39
C ALA A 25 26.66 8.88 10.91
N LYS A 26 25.49 8.72 11.53
CA LYS A 26 25.31 8.74 13.00
C LYS A 26 26.15 7.67 13.68
N SER A 27 26.16 6.44 13.18
CA SER A 27 26.98 5.35 13.72
C SER A 27 28.48 5.67 13.66
N HIS A 28 28.96 6.15 12.50
CA HIS A 28 30.37 6.51 12.31
C HIS A 28 30.84 7.58 13.30
N VAL A 29 30.06 8.65 13.49
CA VAL A 29 30.41 9.73 14.42
C VAL A 29 30.38 9.27 15.89
N ILE A 30 29.50 8.31 16.24
CA ILE A 30 29.51 7.67 17.57
C ILE A 30 30.80 6.88 17.78
N GLU A 31 31.23 6.07 16.80
CA GLU A 31 32.50 5.33 16.91
C GLU A 31 33.72 6.26 17.02
N GLU A 32 33.78 7.36 16.25
CA GLU A 32 34.87 8.35 16.35
C GLU A 32 34.86 9.09 17.69
N LEU A 33 33.68 9.38 18.25
CA LEU A 33 33.54 9.93 19.60
C LEU A 33 34.08 8.94 20.65
N GLU A 34 33.83 7.63 20.50
CA GLU A 34 34.40 6.59 21.37
C GLU A 34 35.91 6.38 21.18
N ARG A 35 36.43 6.53 19.95
CA ARG A 35 37.88 6.52 19.66
C ARG A 35 38.57 7.70 20.35
N THR A 36 38.04 8.91 20.17
CA THR A 36 38.56 10.15 20.78
C THR A 36 38.41 10.15 22.30
N LYS A 37 37.30 9.60 22.85
CA LYS A 37 37.13 9.44 24.31
C LYS A 37 38.26 8.62 24.93
N ARG A 38 38.58 7.46 24.33
CA ARG A 38 39.68 6.58 24.80
C ARG A 38 41.05 7.26 24.68
N LEU A 39 41.27 8.08 23.65
CA LEU A 39 42.48 8.89 23.51
C LEU A 39 42.59 9.97 24.61
N VAL A 40 41.49 10.63 24.95
CA VAL A 40 41.42 11.60 26.07
C VAL A 40 41.62 10.90 27.42
N GLU A 41 41.21 9.65 27.57
CA GLU A 41 41.48 8.84 28.76
C GLU A 41 42.96 8.42 28.85
N GLU A 42 43.58 7.96 27.76
CA GLU A 42 45.02 7.67 27.70
C GLU A 42 45.88 8.91 28.00
N LEU A 43 45.57 10.06 27.37
CA LEU A 43 46.32 11.31 27.58
C LEU A 43 46.22 11.85 29.02
N LYS A 44 45.16 11.52 29.77
CA LYS A 44 45.10 11.81 31.22
C LYS A 44 46.08 10.98 32.04
N HIS A 45 46.18 9.68 31.77
CA HIS A 45 47.18 8.82 32.44
C HIS A 45 48.61 9.24 32.07
N GLN A 46 48.83 9.69 30.83
CA GLN A 46 50.12 10.25 30.41
C GLN A 46 50.42 11.59 31.08
N LEU A 47 49.41 12.46 31.27
CA LEU A 47 49.52 13.73 31.99
C LEU A 47 49.91 13.51 33.46
N GLU A 48 49.25 12.57 34.13
CA GLU A 48 49.57 12.18 35.52
C GLU A 48 51.01 11.66 35.64
N ARG A 49 51.43 10.78 34.73
CA ARG A 49 52.81 10.27 34.67
C ARG A 49 53.83 11.39 34.42
N ALA A 50 53.55 12.31 33.50
CA ALA A 50 54.45 13.42 33.19
C ALA A 50 54.55 14.43 34.35
N GLN A 51 53.45 14.65 35.09
CA GLN A 51 53.45 15.47 36.30
C GLN A 51 54.35 14.84 37.38
N LEU A 52 54.26 13.52 37.59
CA LEU A 52 55.16 12.79 38.49
C LEU A 52 56.63 12.78 38.03
N GLU A 53 56.91 12.63 36.73
CA GLU A 53 58.29 12.69 36.19
C GLU A 53 58.90 14.10 36.36
N VAL A 54 58.09 15.17 36.29
CA VAL A 54 58.48 16.55 36.66
C VAL A 54 58.72 16.72 38.15
N ASP A 55 57.78 16.30 38.99
CA ASP A 55 57.88 16.50 40.45
C ASP A 55 59.06 15.72 41.05
N GLN A 56 59.40 14.55 40.49
CA GLN A 56 60.62 13.81 40.81
C GLN A 56 61.88 14.53 40.30
N ALA A 57 61.93 14.91 39.01
CA ALA A 57 63.11 15.57 38.45
C ALA A 57 63.41 16.92 39.14
N LYS A 58 62.37 17.60 39.65
CA LYS A 58 62.49 18.79 40.49
C LYS A 58 63.19 18.47 41.81
N GLN A 59 62.75 17.44 42.54
CA GLN A 59 63.39 17.01 43.79
C GLN A 59 64.85 16.61 43.58
N ASP A 60 65.15 15.87 42.50
CA ASP A 60 66.52 15.51 42.12
C ASP A 60 67.38 16.76 41.82
N SER A 61 66.81 17.79 41.17
CA SER A 61 67.49 19.06 40.89
C SER A 61 67.70 19.93 42.13
N GLU A 62 66.75 19.97 43.07
CA GLU A 62 66.87 20.70 44.33
C GLU A 62 67.91 20.03 45.24
N LEU A 63 67.93 18.70 45.28
CA LEU A 63 68.91 17.90 46.02
C LEU A 63 70.32 18.01 45.42
N ALA A 64 70.45 18.02 44.10
CA ALA A 64 71.72 18.32 43.42
C ALA A 64 72.19 19.76 43.70
N GLN A 65 71.27 20.72 43.86
CA GLN A 65 71.62 22.11 44.16
C GLN A 65 72.21 22.26 45.56
N LEU A 66 71.60 21.60 46.57
CA LEU A 66 72.15 21.59 47.93
C LEU A 66 73.56 20.99 47.97
N ARG A 67 73.77 19.84 47.30
CA ARG A 67 75.11 19.22 47.19
C ARG A 67 76.14 20.14 46.52
N ALA A 68 75.76 20.85 45.46
CA ALA A 68 76.66 21.81 44.82
C ALA A 68 77.05 22.95 45.78
N GLN A 69 76.08 23.47 46.55
CA GLN A 69 76.32 24.53 47.55
C GLN A 69 77.13 24.05 48.75
N GLU A 70 77.02 22.78 49.15
CA GLU A 70 77.86 22.17 50.19
C GLU A 70 79.32 22.01 49.72
N MET A 71 79.53 21.54 48.48
CA MET A 71 80.87 21.36 47.93
C MET A 71 81.56 22.69 47.57
N GLU A 72 80.80 23.71 47.17
CA GLU A 72 81.29 25.09 46.94
C GLU A 72 81.76 25.78 48.23
N GLN A 73 81.37 25.28 49.41
CA GLN A 73 81.89 25.71 50.71
C GLN A 73 83.12 24.91 51.18
N GLY A 74 83.52 23.87 50.44
CA GLY A 74 84.73 23.08 50.69
C GLY A 74 85.92 23.57 49.84
N ASN A 75 87.13 23.41 50.36
CA ASN A 75 88.37 23.77 49.66
C ASN A 75 88.80 22.72 48.60
N ASP A 76 87.85 22.11 47.89
CA ASP A 76 88.08 21.07 46.88
C ASP A 76 87.44 21.50 45.54
N ASP A 77 88.24 22.22 44.74
CA ASP A 77 87.81 22.77 43.45
C ASP A 77 87.37 21.69 42.45
N GLU A 78 88.00 20.51 42.46
CA GLU A 78 87.68 19.43 41.53
C GLU A 78 86.33 18.78 41.89
N ALA A 79 86.10 18.50 43.18
CA ALA A 79 84.83 17.96 43.64
C ALA A 79 83.67 18.99 43.52
N SER A 80 83.96 20.29 43.66
CA SER A 80 83.01 21.38 43.38
C SER A 80 82.57 21.40 41.91
N ILE A 81 83.51 21.33 40.96
CA ILE A 81 83.20 21.25 39.51
C ILE A 81 82.36 20.00 39.17
N ILE A 82 82.65 18.87 39.81
CA ILE A 82 81.86 17.63 39.64
C ILE A 82 80.43 17.79 40.19
N ALA A 83 80.23 18.49 41.31
CA ALA A 83 78.90 18.76 41.85
C ALA A 83 78.12 19.77 40.98
N GLN A 84 78.78 20.82 40.48
CA GLN A 84 78.18 21.80 39.57
C GLN A 84 77.74 21.20 38.24
N THR A 85 78.53 20.30 37.65
CA THR A 85 78.13 19.57 36.41
C THR A 85 77.01 18.55 36.64
N GLN A 86 76.92 17.94 37.82
CA GLN A 86 75.74 17.14 38.20
C GLN A 86 74.48 18.01 38.34
N LEU A 87 74.61 19.23 38.87
CA LEU A 87 73.51 20.19 38.98
C LEU A 87 73.00 20.66 37.60
N THR A 88 73.86 20.95 36.63
CA THR A 88 73.39 21.33 35.28
C THR A 88 72.63 20.18 34.63
N VAL A 89 73.15 18.95 34.70
CA VAL A 89 72.47 17.75 34.17
C VAL A 89 71.14 17.44 34.89
N ALA A 90 71.02 17.76 36.18
CA ALA A 90 69.76 17.62 36.91
C ALA A 90 68.72 18.68 36.47
N LYS A 91 69.16 19.93 36.25
CA LYS A 91 68.32 21.03 35.74
C LYS A 91 67.81 20.75 34.32
N GLU A 92 68.69 20.28 33.42
CA GLU A 92 68.33 19.88 32.05
C GLU A 92 67.27 18.76 32.03
N ARG A 93 67.33 17.81 32.97
CA ARG A 93 66.32 16.74 33.11
C ARG A 93 64.97 17.29 33.58
N HIS A 94 64.96 18.21 34.54
CA HIS A 94 63.73 18.86 34.99
C HIS A 94 63.11 19.74 33.90
N GLU A 95 63.92 20.53 33.20
CA GLU A 95 63.47 21.35 32.06
C GLU A 95 62.87 20.49 30.95
N LYS A 96 63.55 19.40 30.57
CA LYS A 96 63.01 18.43 29.61
C LYS A 96 61.70 17.78 30.08
N ALA A 97 61.60 17.38 31.35
CA ALA A 97 60.36 16.82 31.88
C ALA A 97 59.22 17.85 31.84
N ALA A 98 59.51 19.14 32.10
CA ALA A 98 58.53 20.21 32.04
C ALA A 98 58.04 20.48 30.61
N ASP A 99 58.91 20.36 29.60
CA ASP A 99 58.51 20.41 28.18
C ASP A 99 57.71 19.17 27.73
N GLU A 100 58.08 17.96 28.17
CA GLU A 100 57.27 16.74 27.93
C GLU A 100 55.86 16.90 28.55
N LEU A 101 55.77 17.40 29.79
CA LEU A 101 54.51 17.73 30.48
C LEU A 101 53.70 18.82 29.75
N LYS A 102 54.37 19.79 29.12
CA LYS A 102 53.73 20.85 28.34
C LYS A 102 53.16 20.34 27.02
N SER A 103 53.86 19.44 26.31
CA SER A 103 53.35 18.78 25.10
C SER A 103 52.07 18.00 25.41
N VAL A 104 52.09 17.14 26.44
CA VAL A 104 50.92 16.34 26.84
C VAL A 104 49.73 17.23 27.24
N LYS A 105 49.96 18.40 27.88
CA LYS A 105 48.92 19.38 28.20
C LYS A 105 48.33 20.08 26.96
N GLU A 106 49.07 20.17 25.86
CA GLU A 106 48.63 20.74 24.58
C GLU A 106 47.87 19.70 23.74
N GLU A 107 48.38 18.47 23.67
CA GLU A 107 47.73 17.33 23.03
C GLU A 107 46.39 16.97 23.70
N LEU A 108 46.33 16.97 25.04
CA LEU A 108 45.08 16.77 25.78
C LEU A 108 44.06 17.89 25.53
N ARG A 109 44.52 19.13 25.31
CA ARG A 109 43.63 20.25 24.95
C ARG A 109 43.04 20.05 23.56
N SER A 110 43.88 19.79 22.56
CA SER A 110 43.43 19.62 21.17
C SER A 110 42.51 18.40 20.99
N THR A 111 42.80 17.29 21.68
CA THR A 111 41.92 16.11 21.66
C THR A 111 40.60 16.34 22.41
N HIS A 112 40.57 17.20 23.42
CA HIS A 112 39.31 17.62 24.07
C HIS A 112 38.48 18.57 23.19
N GLU A 113 39.13 19.47 22.43
CA GLU A 113 38.48 20.31 21.41
C GLU A 113 37.87 19.45 20.29
N GLN A 114 38.60 18.42 19.82
CA GLN A 114 38.10 17.42 18.86
C GLN A 114 36.91 16.63 19.43
N TYR A 115 36.99 16.18 20.69
CA TYR A 115 35.87 15.49 21.36
C TYR A 115 34.62 16.38 21.46
N ALA A 116 34.78 17.67 21.75
CA ALA A 116 33.67 18.62 21.79
C ALA A 116 33.02 18.81 20.41
N ALA A 117 33.83 18.92 19.35
CA ALA A 117 33.33 18.99 17.97
C ALA A 117 32.59 17.71 17.55
N LEU A 118 33.16 16.53 17.80
CA LEU A 118 32.51 15.24 17.51
C LEU A 118 31.21 15.08 18.32
N SER A 119 31.13 15.61 19.55
CA SER A 119 29.90 15.56 20.33
C SER A 119 28.80 16.45 19.74
N THR A 120 29.12 17.62 19.16
CA THR A 120 28.11 18.43 18.46
C THR A 120 27.75 17.84 17.11
N GLU A 121 28.70 17.24 16.39
CA GLU A 121 28.45 16.53 15.15
C GLU A 121 27.50 15.34 15.37
N ARG A 122 27.73 14.52 16.41
CA ARG A 122 26.82 13.45 16.85
C ARG A 122 25.40 13.98 17.01
N ASP A 123 25.21 15.10 17.69
CA ASP A 123 23.89 15.66 17.96
C ASP A 123 23.22 16.22 16.70
N THR A 124 23.98 16.59 15.66
CA THR A 124 23.41 16.87 14.32
C THR A 124 23.09 15.61 13.53
N ALA A 125 23.90 14.54 13.65
CA ALA A 125 23.68 13.28 12.95
C ALA A 125 22.47 12.52 13.51
N ILE A 126 22.28 12.54 14.84
CA ILE A 126 21.07 12.03 15.49
C ILE A 126 19.83 12.77 14.97
N LYS A 127 19.83 14.10 14.95
CA LYS A 127 18.70 14.90 14.45
C LYS A 127 18.36 14.61 13.00
N ARG A 128 19.35 14.50 12.10
CA ARG A 128 19.09 14.11 10.70
C ARG A 128 18.46 12.71 10.60
N ALA A 129 18.91 11.75 11.40
CA ALA A 129 18.31 10.41 11.43
C ALA A 129 16.87 10.43 11.96
N GLU A 130 16.57 11.27 12.96
CA GLU A 130 15.21 11.50 13.48
C GLU A 130 14.31 12.21 12.45
N GLU A 131 14.82 13.21 11.74
CA GLU A 131 14.13 13.95 10.68
C GLU A 131 13.76 13.03 9.50
N VAL A 132 14.70 12.19 9.03
CA VAL A 132 14.45 11.22 7.96
C VAL A 132 13.50 10.09 8.42
N LEU A 133 13.61 9.62 9.67
CA LEU A 133 12.65 8.68 10.24
C LEU A 133 11.23 9.26 10.30
N TYR A 134 11.08 10.54 10.64
CA TYR A 134 9.78 11.21 10.65
C TYR A 134 9.20 11.32 9.23
N ALA A 135 10.01 11.75 8.26
CA ALA A 135 9.60 11.84 6.86
C ALA A 135 9.16 10.47 6.29
N ALA A 136 9.97 9.42 6.50
CA ALA A 136 9.63 8.07 6.08
C ALA A 136 8.30 7.59 6.71
N LYS A 137 8.09 7.84 8.00
CA LYS A 137 6.84 7.49 8.71
C LYS A 137 5.62 8.31 8.25
N GLU A 138 5.81 9.52 7.72
CA GLU A 138 4.73 10.26 7.09
C GLU A 138 4.34 9.65 5.74
N THR A 139 5.32 9.24 4.93
CA THR A 139 5.03 8.54 3.66
C THR A 139 4.40 7.16 3.86
N GLU A 140 4.77 6.45 4.93
CA GLU A 140 4.13 5.19 5.34
C GLU A 140 2.62 5.37 5.55
N LYS A 141 2.21 6.38 6.32
CA LYS A 141 0.79 6.73 6.52
C LYS A 141 0.07 7.12 5.22
N GLN A 142 0.74 7.86 4.32
CA GLN A 142 0.15 8.24 3.04
C GLN A 142 -0.10 7.03 2.13
N VAL A 143 0.80 6.03 2.15
CA VAL A 143 0.56 4.74 1.46
C VAL A 143 -0.61 3.99 2.10
N GLU A 144 -0.71 3.95 3.43
CA GLU A 144 -1.86 3.34 4.12
C GLU A 144 -3.19 4.02 3.73
N GLU A 145 -3.24 5.36 3.75
CA GLU A 145 -4.43 6.15 3.41
C GLU A 145 -4.86 5.95 1.96
N PHE A 146 -3.94 6.09 0.98
CA PHE A 146 -4.24 5.83 -0.43
C PHE A 146 -4.60 4.36 -0.71
N THR A 147 -4.10 3.41 0.09
CA THR A 147 -4.47 1.99 -0.03
C THR A 147 -5.88 1.73 0.49
N LEU A 148 -6.29 2.38 1.60
CA LEU A 148 -7.65 2.31 2.12
C LEU A 148 -8.66 2.97 1.17
N GLU A 149 -8.33 4.14 0.61
CA GLU A 149 -9.15 4.79 -0.42
C GLU A 149 -9.28 3.90 -1.67
N LEU A 150 -8.20 3.23 -2.09
CA LEU A 150 -8.22 2.33 -3.24
C LEU A 150 -9.14 1.14 -3.01
N ILE A 151 -9.09 0.53 -1.83
CA ILE A 151 -10.00 -0.56 -1.44
C ILE A 151 -11.45 -0.08 -1.44
N ALA A 152 -11.75 1.05 -0.78
CA ALA A 152 -13.12 1.60 -0.72
C ALA A 152 -13.67 1.96 -2.11
N SER A 153 -12.84 2.51 -3.00
CA SER A 153 -13.23 2.81 -4.38
C SER A 153 -13.53 1.53 -5.19
N LYS A 154 -12.78 0.46 -4.94
CA LYS A 154 -12.96 -0.85 -5.58
C LYS A 154 -14.25 -1.52 -5.09
N GLU A 155 -14.49 -1.53 -3.78
CA GLU A 155 -15.72 -2.07 -3.19
C GLU A 155 -16.95 -1.34 -3.72
N SER A 156 -16.89 0.00 -3.83
CA SER A 156 -17.93 0.82 -4.46
C SER A 156 -18.17 0.46 -5.93
N LEU A 157 -17.10 0.21 -6.70
CA LEU A 157 -17.20 -0.23 -8.10
C LEU A 157 -17.79 -1.64 -8.23
N GLU A 158 -17.41 -2.58 -7.36
CA GLU A 158 -17.95 -3.94 -7.35
C GLU A 158 -19.45 -3.94 -6.97
N LEU A 159 -19.88 -3.09 -6.02
CA LEU A 159 -21.29 -2.87 -5.71
C LEU A 159 -22.06 -2.25 -6.90
N ALA A 160 -21.46 -1.27 -7.61
CA ALA A 160 -22.07 -0.67 -8.79
C ALA A 160 -22.21 -1.67 -9.96
N HIS A 161 -21.23 -2.57 -10.14
CA HIS A 161 -21.33 -3.67 -11.11
C HIS A 161 -22.41 -4.69 -10.72
N ALA A 162 -22.54 -5.05 -9.44
CA ALA A 162 -23.58 -5.96 -8.97
C ALA A 162 -24.99 -5.37 -9.23
N ALA A 163 -25.21 -4.10 -8.88
CA ALA A 163 -26.47 -3.41 -9.15
C ALA A 163 -26.78 -3.26 -10.65
N HIS A 164 -25.75 -3.07 -11.49
CA HIS A 164 -25.91 -3.08 -12.95
C HIS A 164 -26.35 -4.45 -13.48
N HIS A 165 -25.76 -5.55 -12.99
CA HIS A 165 -26.17 -6.90 -13.38
C HIS A 165 -27.60 -7.22 -12.93
N GLU A 166 -28.00 -6.86 -11.70
CA GLU A 166 -29.37 -7.03 -11.21
C GLU A 166 -30.38 -6.24 -12.05
N ALA A 167 -30.05 -4.99 -12.43
CA ALA A 167 -30.88 -4.18 -13.33
C ALA A 167 -30.99 -4.79 -14.75
N GLU A 168 -29.92 -5.36 -15.29
CA GLU A 168 -29.93 -6.04 -16.59
C GLU A 168 -30.76 -7.34 -16.57
N GLU A 169 -30.65 -8.15 -15.52
CA GLU A 169 -31.49 -9.34 -15.32
C GLU A 169 -32.98 -8.95 -15.24
N HIS A 170 -33.32 -7.88 -14.50
CA HIS A 170 -34.67 -7.34 -14.48
C HIS A 170 -35.14 -6.82 -15.85
N ARG A 171 -34.27 -6.14 -16.60
CA ARG A 171 -34.57 -5.65 -17.96
C ARG A 171 -34.84 -6.81 -18.93
N LEU A 172 -34.05 -7.88 -18.86
CA LEU A 172 -34.22 -9.09 -19.66
C LEU A 172 -35.49 -9.84 -19.29
N GLY A 173 -35.76 -10.02 -17.99
CA GLY A 173 -37.01 -10.63 -17.52
C GLY A 173 -38.26 -9.87 -17.96
N ALA A 174 -38.22 -8.53 -17.89
CA ALA A 174 -39.31 -7.67 -18.37
C ALA A 174 -39.46 -7.67 -19.91
N ALA A 175 -38.38 -7.91 -20.66
CA ALA A 175 -38.44 -8.07 -22.11
C ALA A 175 -39.07 -9.42 -22.49
N LEU A 176 -38.64 -10.52 -21.85
CA LEU A 176 -39.18 -11.86 -22.08
C LEU A 176 -40.67 -11.96 -21.71
N ALA A 177 -41.10 -11.29 -20.63
CA ALA A 177 -42.52 -11.20 -20.28
C ALA A 177 -43.34 -10.51 -21.39
N LYS A 178 -42.88 -9.37 -21.91
CA LYS A 178 -43.55 -8.66 -23.02
C LYS A 178 -43.57 -9.46 -24.32
N GLU A 179 -42.52 -10.21 -24.61
CA GLU A 179 -42.47 -11.11 -25.78
C GLU A 179 -43.49 -12.24 -25.64
N GLN A 180 -43.64 -12.83 -24.45
CA GLN A 180 -44.67 -13.81 -24.14
C GLN A 180 -46.09 -13.21 -24.25
N ASP A 181 -46.34 -12.03 -23.68
CA ASP A 181 -47.63 -11.33 -23.79
C ASP A 181 -48.00 -11.07 -25.26
N CYS A 182 -47.03 -10.62 -26.08
CA CYS A 182 -47.23 -10.41 -27.52
C CYS A 182 -47.54 -11.71 -28.27
N LEU A 183 -46.85 -12.82 -27.93
CA LEU A 183 -47.12 -14.14 -28.50
C LEU A 183 -48.50 -14.69 -28.10
N ASP A 184 -49.01 -14.35 -26.93
CA ASP A 184 -50.35 -14.76 -26.49
C ASP A 184 -51.45 -13.89 -27.12
N TRP A 185 -51.25 -12.57 -27.22
CA TRP A 185 -52.13 -11.68 -28.01
C TRP A 185 -52.17 -12.06 -29.51
N GLU A 186 -51.07 -12.54 -30.08
CA GLU A 186 -51.08 -13.01 -31.48
C GLU A 186 -51.97 -14.25 -31.65
N LYS A 187 -51.99 -15.17 -30.67
CA LYS A 187 -52.89 -16.34 -30.68
C LYS A 187 -54.35 -15.91 -30.54
N GLU A 188 -54.66 -15.00 -29.62
CA GLU A 188 -56.02 -14.44 -29.45
C GLU A 188 -56.49 -13.73 -30.73
N LEU A 189 -55.62 -12.95 -31.37
CA LEU A 189 -55.90 -12.28 -32.65
C LEU A 189 -56.17 -13.28 -33.78
N GLN A 190 -55.35 -14.34 -33.88
CA GLN A 190 -55.55 -15.42 -34.87
C GLN A 190 -56.89 -16.13 -34.64
N GLN A 191 -57.23 -16.50 -33.40
CA GLN A 191 -58.52 -17.13 -33.08
C GLN A 191 -59.70 -16.21 -33.40
N ALA A 192 -59.64 -14.94 -33.00
CA ALA A 192 -60.69 -13.96 -33.31
C ALA A 192 -60.88 -13.74 -34.82
N HIS A 193 -59.79 -13.84 -35.61
CA HIS A 193 -59.86 -13.78 -37.07
C HIS A 193 -60.50 -15.05 -37.67
N GLU A 194 -60.19 -16.22 -37.13
CA GLU A 194 -60.79 -17.51 -37.50
C GLU A 194 -62.32 -17.53 -37.23
N GLU A 195 -62.73 -16.98 -36.08
CA GLU A 195 -64.15 -16.83 -35.69
C GLU A 195 -64.87 -15.79 -36.58
N LEU A 196 -64.25 -14.66 -36.89
CA LEU A 196 -64.78 -13.68 -37.85
C LEU A 196 -64.95 -14.26 -39.25
N HIS A 197 -64.00 -15.08 -39.72
CA HIS A 197 -64.08 -15.74 -41.02
C HIS A 197 -65.26 -16.73 -41.07
N GLN A 198 -65.45 -17.54 -40.01
CA GLN A 198 -66.60 -18.43 -39.87
C GLN A 198 -67.93 -17.65 -39.85
N LEU A 199 -68.02 -16.56 -39.09
CA LEU A 199 -69.23 -15.72 -39.03
C LEU A 199 -69.54 -15.09 -40.39
N ASN A 200 -68.52 -14.60 -41.11
CA ASN A 200 -68.69 -14.03 -42.45
C ASN A 200 -69.19 -15.10 -43.46
N GLN A 201 -68.68 -16.33 -43.37
CA GLN A 201 -69.19 -17.45 -44.17
C GLN A 201 -70.66 -17.78 -43.87
N GLN A 202 -71.08 -17.69 -42.60
CA GLN A 202 -72.50 -17.82 -42.22
C GLN A 202 -73.35 -16.67 -42.78
N ILE A 203 -72.88 -15.42 -42.71
CA ILE A 203 -73.55 -14.24 -43.28
C ILE A 203 -73.74 -14.38 -44.80
N LEU A 204 -72.72 -14.86 -45.52
CA LEU A 204 -72.82 -15.14 -46.97
C LEU A 204 -73.86 -16.22 -47.28
N SER A 205 -73.92 -17.31 -46.49
CA SER A 205 -74.95 -18.34 -46.67
C SER A 205 -76.37 -17.85 -46.33
N LYS A 206 -76.50 -16.97 -45.32
CA LYS A 206 -77.80 -16.39 -44.93
C LYS A 206 -78.31 -15.39 -45.96
N THR A 207 -77.44 -14.56 -46.54
CA THR A 207 -77.80 -13.59 -47.59
C THR A 207 -78.16 -14.28 -48.92
N ASP A 208 -77.53 -15.41 -49.25
CA ASP A 208 -77.98 -16.29 -50.34
C ASP A 208 -79.41 -16.81 -50.10
N VAL A 209 -79.74 -17.26 -48.89
CA VAL A 209 -81.11 -17.67 -48.53
C VAL A 209 -82.10 -16.49 -48.55
N GLU A 210 -81.72 -15.32 -48.04
CA GLU A 210 -82.56 -14.13 -48.04
C GLU A 210 -82.85 -13.61 -49.46
N SER A 211 -81.88 -13.67 -50.36
CA SER A 211 -82.10 -13.32 -51.78
C SER A 211 -83.10 -14.28 -52.46
N LYS A 212 -83.00 -15.59 -52.20
CA LYS A 212 -83.95 -16.61 -52.68
C LYS A 212 -85.35 -16.43 -52.10
N VAL A 213 -85.47 -15.99 -50.84
CA VAL A 213 -86.75 -15.60 -50.23
C VAL A 213 -87.31 -14.34 -50.92
N GLY A 214 -86.47 -13.33 -51.19
CA GLY A 214 -86.86 -12.13 -51.93
C GLY A 214 -87.36 -12.42 -53.34
N GLU A 215 -86.64 -13.25 -54.11
CA GLU A 215 -87.11 -13.73 -55.42
C GLU A 215 -88.47 -14.43 -55.34
N ASN A 216 -88.66 -15.28 -54.33
CA ASN A 216 -89.90 -16.04 -54.19
C ASN A 216 -91.07 -15.14 -53.73
N ALA A 217 -90.81 -14.10 -52.94
CA ALA A 217 -91.77 -13.05 -52.64
C ALA A 217 -92.17 -12.25 -53.89
N HIS A 218 -91.20 -11.90 -54.77
CA HIS A 218 -91.50 -11.27 -56.06
C HIS A 218 -92.33 -12.17 -56.98
N LYS A 219 -92.03 -13.47 -57.05
CA LYS A 219 -92.84 -14.46 -57.81
C LYS A 219 -94.27 -14.54 -57.26
N LEU A 220 -94.45 -14.52 -55.94
CA LEU A 220 -95.76 -14.52 -55.29
C LEU A 220 -96.56 -13.23 -55.58
N LEU A 221 -95.91 -12.06 -55.50
CA LEU A 221 -96.52 -10.78 -55.87
C LEU A 221 -96.93 -10.74 -57.35
N SER A 222 -96.12 -11.31 -58.25
CA SER A 222 -96.47 -11.46 -59.67
C SER A 222 -97.75 -12.27 -59.84
N LEU A 223 -97.83 -13.46 -59.22
CA LEU A 223 -99.02 -14.32 -59.25
C LEU A 223 -100.26 -13.65 -58.61
N GLN A 224 -100.08 -12.83 -57.58
CA GLN A 224 -101.17 -12.04 -57.00
C GLN A 224 -101.67 -10.96 -57.96
N SER A 225 -100.77 -10.24 -58.66
CA SER A 225 -101.16 -9.25 -59.67
C SER A 225 -101.88 -9.88 -60.87
N GLU A 226 -101.45 -11.09 -61.28
CA GLU A 226 -102.07 -11.88 -62.34
C GLU A 226 -103.46 -12.41 -61.92
N LEU A 227 -103.62 -12.79 -60.65
CA LEU A 227 -104.93 -13.16 -60.08
C LEU A 227 -105.88 -11.96 -59.98
N VAL A 228 -105.39 -10.78 -59.60
CA VAL A 228 -106.19 -9.54 -59.60
C VAL A 228 -106.65 -9.21 -61.02
N ALA A 229 -105.73 -9.21 -62.00
CA ALA A 229 -106.08 -8.98 -63.41
C ALA A 229 -107.11 -10.00 -63.95
N TYR A 230 -107.05 -11.26 -63.50
CA TYR A 230 -108.05 -12.29 -63.85
C TYR A 230 -109.43 -12.03 -63.22
N MET A 231 -109.49 -11.50 -61.99
CA MET A 231 -110.76 -11.14 -61.34
C MET A 231 -111.36 -9.84 -61.89
N GLU A 232 -110.52 -8.88 -62.24
CA GLU A 232 -110.93 -7.57 -62.78
C GLU A 232 -111.47 -7.71 -64.21
N ASN A 233 -110.91 -8.63 -65.01
CA ASN A 233 -111.38 -9.01 -66.34
C ASN A 233 -112.64 -9.93 -66.32
N LYS A 234 -113.41 -9.92 -65.22
CA LYS A 234 -114.55 -10.82 -64.96
C LYS A 234 -115.81 -10.12 -64.42
N LEU A 235 -115.78 -8.83 -64.12
CA LEU A 235 -116.89 -8.08 -63.52
C LEU A 235 -117.01 -6.64 -64.08
N SER A 236 -117.65 -6.49 -65.24
CA SER A 236 -117.94 -5.17 -65.84
C SER A 236 -119.18 -5.16 -66.76
N GLU A 237 -120.37 -5.44 -66.23
CA GLU A 237 -121.64 -5.31 -66.97
C GLU A 237 -122.82 -4.98 -66.03
N GLU A 238 -123.75 -4.14 -66.50
CA GLU A 238 -125.02 -3.64 -65.87
C GLU A 238 -124.87 -2.86 -64.52
N ALA A 239 -125.14 -1.55 -64.43
CA ALA A 239 -126.39 -0.76 -64.57
C ALA A 239 -127.33 -0.84 -63.32
N GLY A 240 -128.02 0.23 -62.86
CA GLY A 240 -128.12 1.66 -63.24
C GLY A 240 -129.40 2.31 -62.62
N VAL A 241 -129.66 3.61 -62.82
CA VAL A 241 -130.96 4.33 -62.58
C VAL A 241 -131.40 4.49 -61.08
N ASP A 242 -131.96 5.60 -60.54
CA ASP A 242 -132.08 7.03 -60.93
C ASP A 242 -132.31 7.92 -59.65
N GLN A 243 -132.30 9.27 -59.65
CA GLN A 243 -133.43 10.24 -59.85
C GLN A 243 -134.71 9.93 -59.03
N GLU A 244 -135.44 10.87 -58.38
CA GLU A 244 -135.93 12.20 -58.80
C GLU A 244 -136.18 13.26 -57.66
N GLN A 245 -136.84 14.36 -58.05
CA GLN A 245 -137.35 15.58 -57.36
C GLN A 245 -138.44 15.28 -56.27
N GLY A 246 -138.96 16.20 -55.42
CA GLY A 246 -138.70 17.64 -55.16
C GLY A 246 -139.91 18.37 -54.50
N SER A 247 -139.80 19.69 -54.30
CA SER A 247 -140.90 20.70 -54.16
C SER A 247 -141.61 21.02 -52.80
N ASN A 248 -141.95 22.33 -52.69
CA ASN A 248 -142.99 23.05 -51.92
C ASN A 248 -143.00 23.18 -50.36
N GLU A 249 -142.60 24.39 -49.93
CA GLU A 249 -143.42 25.45 -49.30
C GLU A 249 -144.18 25.29 -47.96
N ALA A 250 -144.01 26.34 -47.14
CA ALA A 250 -144.98 26.93 -46.21
C ALA A 250 -145.54 26.07 -45.06
N ASN A 251 -144.75 25.94 -43.98
CA ASN A 251 -145.31 26.10 -42.63
C ASN A 251 -144.32 26.72 -41.62
N GLU A 252 -144.42 28.04 -41.52
CA GLU A 252 -144.59 28.77 -40.25
C GLU A 252 -143.49 28.66 -39.18
N ILE A 253 -142.55 29.62 -39.25
CA ILE A 253 -141.81 30.33 -38.18
C ILE A 253 -141.30 29.53 -36.96
N SER A 254 -142.17 28.85 -36.22
CA SER A 254 -141.84 28.01 -35.05
C SER A 254 -140.81 26.93 -35.34
N ARG A 255 -140.76 26.39 -36.57
CA ARG A 255 -139.69 25.46 -36.98
C ARG A 255 -138.34 26.16 -37.12
N SER A 256 -138.31 27.42 -37.57
CA SER A 256 -137.06 28.20 -37.74
C SER A 256 -136.37 28.46 -36.41
N ILE A 257 -137.09 28.92 -35.38
CA ILE A 257 -136.51 29.13 -34.04
C ILE A 257 -136.01 27.81 -33.45
N LYS A 258 -136.75 26.71 -33.62
CA LYS A 258 -136.33 25.40 -33.12
C LYS A 258 -135.11 24.86 -33.86
N GLN A 259 -135.07 24.98 -35.18
CA GLN A 259 -133.93 24.58 -36.02
C GLN A 259 -132.70 25.48 -35.83
N ALA A 260 -132.89 26.77 -35.51
CA ALA A 260 -131.81 27.67 -35.11
C ALA A 260 -131.29 27.36 -33.70
N LEU A 261 -132.15 26.98 -32.75
CA LEU A 261 -131.73 26.47 -31.44
C LEU A 261 -131.00 25.12 -31.56
N ASP A 262 -131.49 24.21 -32.40
CA ASP A 262 -130.84 22.92 -32.67
C ASP A 262 -129.52 23.10 -33.44
N SER A 263 -129.42 24.10 -34.33
CA SER A 263 -128.15 24.53 -34.96
C SER A 263 -127.20 25.09 -33.91
N LYS A 264 -127.61 26.09 -33.13
CA LYS A 264 -126.76 26.70 -32.09
C LYS A 264 -126.38 25.72 -31.00
N ARG A 265 -127.19 24.70 -30.73
CA ARG A 265 -126.86 23.58 -29.85
C ARG A 265 -125.82 22.66 -30.49
N LYS A 266 -125.98 22.26 -31.75
CA LYS A 266 -124.95 21.51 -32.49
C LYS A 266 -123.62 22.28 -32.56
N GLU A 267 -123.65 23.57 -32.87
CA GLU A 267 -122.48 24.45 -32.88
C GLU A 267 -121.83 24.53 -31.48
N LEU A 268 -122.63 24.62 -30.40
CA LEU A 268 -122.12 24.65 -29.03
C LEU A 268 -121.55 23.31 -28.58
N ASP A 269 -122.16 22.18 -28.96
CA ASP A 269 -121.65 20.83 -28.70
C ASP A 269 -120.40 20.53 -29.55
N GLU A 270 -120.31 21.07 -30.77
CA GLU A 270 -119.12 21.00 -31.64
C GLU A 270 -117.98 21.88 -31.12
N VAL A 271 -118.27 23.09 -30.64
CA VAL A 271 -117.29 23.96 -29.95
C VAL A 271 -116.85 23.34 -28.63
N ARG A 272 -117.75 22.69 -27.87
CA ARG A 272 -117.40 21.88 -26.69
C ARG A 272 -116.48 20.72 -27.05
N GLY A 273 -116.74 20.02 -28.16
CA GLY A 273 -115.87 18.96 -28.69
C GLY A 273 -114.49 19.49 -29.07
N LYS A 274 -114.42 20.61 -29.80
CA LYS A 274 -113.16 21.28 -30.16
C LYS A 274 -112.38 21.77 -28.93
N LEU A 275 -113.08 22.28 -27.91
CA LEU A 275 -112.47 22.71 -26.64
C LEU A 275 -111.89 21.53 -25.85
N GLU A 276 -112.62 20.42 -25.73
CA GLU A 276 -112.13 19.22 -25.04
C GLU A 276 -110.98 18.55 -25.82
N ASN A 277 -111.02 18.57 -27.16
CA ASN A 277 -109.91 18.13 -28.00
C ASN A 277 -108.66 19.00 -27.80
N ALA A 278 -108.78 20.34 -27.86
CA ALA A 278 -107.66 21.26 -27.65
C ALA A 278 -107.08 21.16 -26.21
N LYS A 279 -107.93 20.85 -25.22
CA LYS A 279 -107.51 20.55 -23.84
C LYS A 279 -106.76 19.22 -23.73
N ASN A 280 -107.17 18.19 -24.48
CA ASN A 280 -106.46 16.91 -24.54
C ASN A 280 -105.13 17.04 -25.28
N GLU A 281 -105.08 17.83 -26.36
CA GLU A 281 -103.86 18.19 -27.08
C GLU A 281 -102.89 18.99 -26.20
N ALA A 282 -103.38 20.01 -25.47
CA ALA A 282 -102.57 20.76 -24.50
C ALA A 282 -102.05 19.88 -23.35
N ASN A 283 -102.80 18.88 -22.92
CA ASN A 283 -102.34 17.88 -21.95
C ASN A 283 -101.25 16.97 -22.55
N LEU A 284 -101.40 16.53 -23.80
CA LEU A 284 -100.39 15.72 -24.49
C LEU A 284 -99.08 16.51 -24.70
N ILE A 285 -99.17 17.76 -25.17
CA ILE A 285 -98.03 18.67 -25.31
C ILE A 285 -97.34 18.89 -23.96
N ARG A 286 -98.11 19.06 -22.87
CA ARG A 286 -97.54 19.18 -21.51
C ARG A 286 -96.78 17.93 -21.08
N VAL A 287 -97.34 16.73 -21.29
CA VAL A 287 -96.65 15.47 -20.97
C VAL A 287 -95.37 15.29 -21.80
N ILE A 288 -95.39 15.64 -23.09
CA ILE A 288 -94.20 15.62 -23.95
C ILE A 288 -93.15 16.63 -23.45
N ALA A 289 -93.56 17.85 -23.08
CA ALA A 289 -92.67 18.88 -22.51
C ALA A 289 -92.22 18.61 -21.06
N GLU A 290 -92.77 17.59 -20.41
CA GLU A 290 -92.29 17.04 -19.13
C GLU A 290 -91.31 15.88 -19.38
N SER A 291 -91.56 15.01 -20.38
CA SER A 291 -90.62 13.96 -20.82
C SER A 291 -89.32 14.54 -21.36
N LEU A 292 -89.38 15.44 -22.36
CA LEU A 292 -88.21 16.09 -22.96
C LEU A 292 -87.36 16.85 -21.93
N ARG A 293 -87.99 17.33 -20.85
CA ARG A 293 -87.29 17.99 -19.74
C ARG A 293 -86.58 16.99 -18.84
N SER A 294 -87.21 15.85 -18.54
CA SER A 294 -86.57 14.73 -17.84
C SER A 294 -85.39 14.16 -18.67
N GLU A 295 -85.53 14.10 -19.99
CA GLU A 295 -84.46 13.71 -20.91
C GLU A 295 -83.31 14.74 -20.89
N LEU A 296 -83.62 16.03 -20.99
CA LEU A 296 -82.60 17.10 -20.92
C LEU A 296 -81.82 17.10 -19.60
N GLU A 297 -82.47 16.94 -18.43
CA GLU A 297 -81.76 16.86 -17.15
C GLU A 297 -80.95 15.55 -17.02
N ARG A 298 -81.38 14.46 -17.67
CA ARG A 298 -80.61 13.22 -17.74
C ARG A 298 -79.35 13.38 -18.58
N GLU A 299 -79.46 13.99 -19.77
CA GLU A 299 -78.31 14.26 -20.64
C GLU A 299 -77.31 15.23 -20.00
N LYS A 300 -77.78 16.25 -19.28
CA LYS A 300 -76.90 17.12 -18.47
C LYS A 300 -76.14 16.33 -17.40
N ALA A 301 -76.79 15.40 -16.71
CA ALA A 301 -76.12 14.55 -15.72
C ALA A 301 -75.09 13.62 -16.38
N SER A 302 -75.42 13.02 -17.52
CA SER A 302 -74.49 12.22 -18.35
C SER A 302 -73.28 13.04 -18.80
N LEU A 303 -73.48 14.28 -19.25
CA LEU A 303 -72.41 15.18 -19.70
C LEU A 303 -71.44 15.54 -18.56
N VAL A 304 -71.95 15.81 -17.35
CA VAL A 304 -71.11 16.09 -16.18
C VAL A 304 -70.30 14.85 -15.78
N GLN A 305 -70.89 13.65 -15.85
CA GLN A 305 -70.16 12.40 -15.62
C GLN A 305 -69.07 12.18 -16.68
N LEU A 306 -69.37 12.45 -17.95
CA LEU A 306 -68.40 12.36 -19.05
C LEU A 306 -67.22 13.32 -18.84
N GLN A 307 -67.50 14.59 -18.48
CA GLN A 307 -66.46 15.58 -18.18
C GLN A 307 -65.60 15.20 -16.97
N GLN A 308 -66.17 14.56 -15.94
CA GLN A 308 -65.40 14.03 -14.82
C GLN A 308 -64.50 12.87 -15.26
N MET A 309 -65.01 11.95 -16.09
CA MET A 309 -64.22 10.84 -16.65
C MET A 309 -63.11 11.34 -17.59
N GLU A 310 -63.37 12.35 -18.41
CA GLU A 310 -62.38 13.02 -19.27
C GLU A 310 -61.27 13.68 -18.44
N GLY A 311 -61.63 14.39 -17.35
CA GLY A 311 -60.66 14.95 -16.41
C GLY A 311 -59.79 13.89 -15.74
N MET A 312 -60.37 12.76 -15.32
CA MET A 312 -59.62 11.63 -14.77
C MET A 312 -58.70 10.97 -15.82
N ALA A 313 -59.20 10.78 -17.05
CA ALA A 313 -58.41 10.22 -18.15
C ALA A 313 -57.21 11.11 -18.49
N SER A 314 -57.40 12.43 -18.56
CA SER A 314 -56.35 13.42 -18.80
C SER A 314 -55.23 13.36 -17.73
N ILE A 315 -55.60 13.19 -16.46
CA ILE A 315 -54.62 12.99 -15.37
C ILE A 315 -53.86 11.67 -15.56
N THR A 316 -54.53 10.56 -15.92
CA THR A 316 -53.84 9.28 -16.15
C THR A 316 -52.91 9.31 -17.36
N VAL A 317 -53.29 9.97 -18.45
CA VAL A 317 -52.42 10.18 -19.63
C VAL A 317 -51.19 11.01 -19.23
N SER A 318 -51.38 12.08 -18.46
CA SER A 318 -50.27 12.92 -17.96
C SER A 318 -49.28 12.15 -17.09
N SER A 319 -49.74 11.19 -16.27
CA SER A 319 -48.86 10.29 -15.49
C SER A 319 -48.07 9.36 -16.40
N LEU A 320 -48.75 8.68 -17.32
CA LEU A 320 -48.14 7.74 -18.26
C LEU A 320 -47.14 8.42 -19.20
N GLU A 321 -47.38 9.67 -19.60
CA GLU A 321 -46.40 10.47 -20.36
C GLU A 321 -45.16 10.82 -19.54
N ALA A 322 -45.29 11.12 -18.24
CA ALA A 322 -44.16 11.36 -17.34
C ALA A 322 -43.33 10.08 -17.10
N GLU A 323 -43.99 8.95 -16.87
CA GLU A 323 -43.36 7.62 -16.73
C GLU A 323 -42.66 7.19 -18.03
N LEU A 324 -43.30 7.41 -19.19
CA LEU A 324 -42.72 7.15 -20.51
C LEU A 324 -41.51 8.05 -20.82
N ASN A 325 -41.49 9.29 -20.34
CA ASN A 325 -40.34 10.17 -20.52
C ASN A 325 -39.20 9.89 -19.53
N THR A 326 -39.53 9.39 -18.33
CA THR A 326 -38.53 8.93 -17.34
C THR A 326 -37.82 7.68 -17.85
N THR A 327 -38.58 6.66 -18.27
CA THR A 327 -38.02 5.40 -18.81
C THR A 327 -37.18 5.59 -20.08
N LYS A 328 -37.50 6.57 -20.95
CA LYS A 328 -36.62 6.96 -22.07
C LYS A 328 -35.25 7.47 -21.60
N GLN A 329 -35.21 8.31 -20.55
CA GLN A 329 -33.96 8.85 -20.01
C GLN A 329 -33.12 7.77 -19.33
N GLU A 330 -33.77 6.80 -18.68
CA GLU A 330 -33.11 5.62 -18.11
C GLU A 330 -32.49 4.74 -19.21
N ILE A 331 -33.22 4.47 -20.30
CA ILE A 331 -32.70 3.72 -21.46
C ILE A 331 -31.50 4.43 -22.10
N GLU A 332 -31.55 5.76 -22.27
CA GLU A 332 -30.39 6.54 -22.73
C GLU A 332 -29.19 6.46 -21.78
N MET A 333 -29.41 6.42 -20.47
CA MET A 333 -28.35 6.27 -19.48
C MET A 333 -27.71 4.87 -19.54
N VAL A 334 -28.53 3.83 -19.69
CA VAL A 334 -28.05 2.44 -19.83
C VAL A 334 -27.23 2.29 -21.11
N HIS A 335 -27.70 2.78 -22.26
CA HIS A 335 -26.92 2.71 -23.51
C HIS A 335 -25.58 3.45 -23.46
N LYS A 336 -25.48 4.57 -22.70
CA LYS A 336 -24.20 5.26 -22.49
C LYS A 336 -23.22 4.40 -21.67
N LYS A 337 -23.70 3.77 -20.59
CA LYS A 337 -22.91 2.81 -19.78
C LYS A 337 -22.53 1.54 -20.57
N GLU A 338 -23.44 1.04 -21.41
CA GLU A 338 -23.23 -0.10 -22.31
C GLU A 338 -22.14 0.20 -23.37
N ALA A 339 -22.10 1.42 -23.91
CA ALA A 339 -21.04 1.85 -24.82
C ALA A 339 -19.68 1.94 -24.10
N GLU A 340 -19.62 2.57 -22.92
CA GLU A 340 -18.41 2.67 -22.11
C GLU A 340 -17.85 1.30 -21.68
N THR A 341 -18.73 0.35 -21.33
CA THR A 341 -18.32 -1.01 -20.95
C THR A 341 -17.83 -1.79 -22.16
N ARG A 342 -18.46 -1.65 -23.34
CA ARG A 342 -17.92 -2.22 -24.59
C ARG A 342 -16.54 -1.68 -24.94
N GLU A 343 -16.30 -0.37 -24.79
CA GLU A 343 -14.98 0.22 -25.03
C GLU A 343 -13.92 -0.37 -24.09
N LYS A 344 -14.22 -0.44 -22.79
CA LYS A 344 -13.36 -1.07 -21.77
C LYS A 344 -13.11 -2.56 -22.05
N MET A 345 -14.09 -3.29 -22.58
CA MET A 345 -13.96 -4.69 -23.01
C MET A 345 -13.08 -4.89 -24.25
N VAL A 346 -12.93 -3.88 -25.11
CA VAL A 346 -12.01 -3.93 -26.27
C VAL A 346 -10.57 -3.60 -25.85
N GLU A 347 -10.39 -2.65 -24.94
CA GLU A 347 -9.05 -2.22 -24.49
C GLU A 347 -8.41 -3.20 -23.48
N LEU A 348 -9.19 -3.85 -22.61
CA LEU A 348 -8.66 -4.79 -21.62
C LEU A 348 -7.84 -5.96 -22.24
N PRO A 349 -8.28 -6.64 -23.30
CA PRO A 349 -7.44 -7.61 -24.02
C PRO A 349 -6.15 -7.01 -24.58
N ARG A 350 -6.17 -5.76 -25.05
CA ARG A 350 -4.99 -5.06 -25.58
C ARG A 350 -3.97 -4.78 -24.48
N MET A 351 -4.43 -4.32 -23.31
CA MET A 351 -3.59 -4.13 -22.12
C MET A 351 -3.00 -5.45 -21.62
N LEU A 352 -3.80 -6.53 -21.58
CA LEU A 352 -3.34 -7.86 -21.18
C LEU A 352 -2.28 -8.41 -22.15
N GLN A 353 -2.45 -8.22 -23.46
CA GLN A 353 -1.45 -8.60 -24.46
C GLN A 353 -0.15 -7.80 -24.31
N GLN A 354 -0.25 -6.49 -24.05
CA GLN A 354 0.91 -5.63 -23.82
C GLN A 354 1.68 -6.06 -22.55
N ALA A 355 1.01 -6.25 -21.42
CA ALA A 355 1.62 -6.71 -20.18
C ALA A 355 2.28 -8.10 -20.31
N ALA A 356 1.69 -9.00 -21.11
CA ALA A 356 2.28 -10.30 -21.40
C ALA A 356 3.57 -10.20 -22.23
N GLN A 357 3.64 -9.27 -23.19
CA GLN A 357 4.85 -8.99 -23.97
C GLN A 357 5.95 -8.38 -23.09
N GLU A 358 5.62 -7.36 -22.29
CA GLU A 358 6.55 -6.70 -21.37
C GLU A 358 7.14 -7.69 -20.34
N ALA A 359 6.35 -8.66 -19.86
CA ALA A 359 6.82 -9.72 -18.96
C ALA A 359 7.81 -10.69 -19.63
N GLU A 360 7.60 -11.06 -20.90
CA GLU A 360 8.53 -11.93 -21.64
C GLU A 360 9.82 -11.17 -22.03
N ASP A 361 9.72 -9.89 -22.38
CA ASP A 361 10.88 -9.03 -22.66
C ASP A 361 11.75 -8.83 -21.39
N ALA A 362 11.13 -8.57 -20.24
CA ALA A 362 11.83 -8.50 -18.95
C ALA A 362 12.53 -9.82 -18.58
N LYS A 363 11.88 -10.95 -18.85
CA LYS A 363 12.44 -12.31 -18.67
C LYS A 363 13.62 -12.58 -19.60
N MET A 364 13.56 -12.12 -20.86
CA MET A 364 14.67 -12.20 -21.80
C MET A 364 15.86 -11.32 -21.38
N ALA A 365 15.60 -10.09 -20.92
CA ALA A 365 16.63 -9.21 -20.36
C ALA A 365 17.32 -9.83 -19.13
N ALA A 366 16.55 -10.42 -18.21
CA ALA A 366 17.08 -11.12 -17.04
C ALA A 366 17.95 -12.34 -17.43
N TYR A 367 17.55 -13.11 -18.45
CA TYR A 367 18.35 -14.22 -18.97
C TYR A 367 19.69 -13.76 -19.56
N LEU A 368 19.68 -12.67 -20.35
CA LEU A 368 20.89 -12.08 -20.92
C LEU A 368 21.85 -11.61 -19.81
N ALA A 369 21.35 -10.86 -18.83
CA ALA A 369 22.16 -10.39 -17.69
C ALA A 369 22.78 -11.54 -16.88
N GLN A 370 22.05 -12.63 -16.65
CA GLN A 370 22.60 -13.83 -15.98
C GLN A 370 23.68 -14.53 -16.82
N HIS A 371 23.54 -14.54 -18.15
CA HIS A 371 24.51 -15.12 -19.07
C HIS A 371 25.80 -14.28 -19.17
N GLU A 372 25.68 -12.96 -19.17
CA GLU A 372 26.83 -12.04 -19.12
C GLU A 372 27.55 -12.12 -17.78
N LEU A 373 26.82 -12.15 -16.66
CA LEU A 373 27.37 -12.39 -15.33
C LEU A 373 28.13 -13.72 -15.23
N ARG A 374 27.67 -14.76 -15.92
CA ARG A 374 28.38 -16.05 -16.01
C ARG A 374 29.72 -15.91 -16.74
N LYS A 375 29.72 -15.28 -17.92
CA LYS A 375 30.96 -15.01 -18.69
C LYS A 375 31.96 -14.19 -17.88
N ALA A 376 31.52 -13.10 -17.26
CA ALA A 376 32.38 -12.26 -16.44
C ALA A 376 33.00 -13.02 -15.26
N LYS A 377 32.24 -13.94 -14.61
CA LYS A 377 32.77 -14.83 -13.56
C LYS A 377 33.81 -15.81 -14.09
N GLU A 378 33.59 -16.41 -15.26
CA GLU A 378 34.58 -17.29 -15.88
C GLU A 378 35.87 -16.54 -16.27
N GLU A 379 35.75 -15.31 -16.77
CA GLU A 379 36.89 -14.45 -17.11
C GLU A 379 37.66 -13.98 -15.86
N ALA A 380 36.95 -13.69 -14.76
CA ALA A 380 37.56 -13.41 -13.46
C ALA A 380 38.36 -14.61 -12.92
N GLU A 381 37.83 -15.83 -12.99
CA GLU A 381 38.59 -17.02 -12.57
C GLU A 381 39.75 -17.35 -13.52
N ARG A 382 39.62 -17.12 -14.84
CA ARG A 382 40.72 -17.25 -15.81
C ARG A 382 41.87 -16.26 -15.50
N THR A 383 41.56 -14.99 -15.23
CA THR A 383 42.56 -13.96 -14.90
C THR A 383 43.21 -14.21 -13.53
N LYS A 384 42.44 -14.66 -12.54
CA LYS A 384 42.93 -15.11 -11.23
C LYS A 384 43.88 -16.31 -11.34
N ALA A 385 43.58 -17.31 -12.17
CA ALA A 385 44.47 -18.44 -12.45
C ALA A 385 45.77 -18.02 -13.19
N ALA A 386 45.68 -17.04 -14.09
CA ALA A 386 46.86 -16.44 -14.71
C ALA A 386 47.72 -15.67 -13.69
N ALA A 387 47.10 -14.93 -12.76
CA ALA A 387 47.78 -14.17 -11.73
C ALA A 387 48.52 -15.07 -10.72
N THR A 388 47.91 -16.16 -10.24
CA THR A 388 48.60 -17.13 -9.37
C THR A 388 49.75 -17.82 -10.09
N THR A 389 49.61 -18.13 -11.39
CA THR A 389 50.69 -18.64 -12.23
C THR A 389 51.85 -17.64 -12.36
N ALA A 390 51.55 -16.33 -12.47
CA ALA A 390 52.55 -15.28 -12.53
C ALA A 390 53.29 -15.09 -11.19
N ASP A 391 52.58 -15.12 -10.05
CA ASP A 391 53.17 -15.08 -8.71
C ASP A 391 54.11 -16.28 -8.46
N ILE A 392 53.71 -17.50 -8.82
CA ILE A 392 54.58 -18.69 -8.73
C ILE A 392 55.87 -18.52 -9.55
N ARG A 393 55.77 -17.97 -10.78
CA ARG A 393 56.95 -17.66 -11.62
C ARG A 393 57.83 -16.58 -10.99
N LEU A 394 57.25 -15.52 -10.44
CA LEU A 394 57.99 -14.46 -9.75
C LEU A 394 58.77 -15.01 -8.55
N ARG A 395 58.14 -15.87 -7.73
CA ARG A 395 58.80 -16.54 -6.59
C ARG A 395 59.93 -17.47 -7.02
N ALA A 396 59.83 -18.11 -8.19
CA ALA A 396 60.92 -18.91 -8.74
C ALA A 396 62.11 -18.03 -9.18
N VAL A 397 61.85 -16.96 -9.93
CA VAL A 397 62.88 -16.00 -10.39
C VAL A 397 63.56 -15.29 -9.21
N LEU A 398 62.83 -14.95 -8.14
CA LEU A 398 63.43 -14.38 -6.92
C LEU A 398 64.44 -15.34 -6.27
N LYS A 399 64.10 -16.63 -6.16
CA LYS A 399 65.03 -17.66 -5.65
C LYS A 399 66.23 -17.88 -6.56
N GLU A 400 66.04 -17.78 -7.88
CA GLU A 400 67.13 -17.85 -8.86
C GLU A 400 68.08 -16.65 -8.73
N ILE A 401 67.55 -15.45 -8.51
CA ILE A 401 68.34 -14.23 -8.22
C ILE A 401 69.08 -14.35 -6.89
N GLU A 402 68.46 -14.92 -5.84
CA GLU A 402 69.12 -15.20 -4.56
C GLU A 402 70.26 -16.21 -4.71
N ALA A 403 70.04 -17.31 -5.45
CA ALA A 403 71.07 -18.30 -5.75
C ALA A 403 72.21 -17.72 -6.60
N SER A 404 71.89 -16.87 -7.59
CA SER A 404 72.86 -16.16 -8.42
C SER A 404 73.74 -15.22 -7.57
N LYS A 405 73.13 -14.45 -6.66
CA LYS A 405 73.86 -13.58 -5.72
C LYS A 405 74.69 -14.36 -4.70
N ALA A 406 74.26 -15.56 -4.31
CA ALA A 406 75.08 -16.46 -3.49
C ALA A 406 76.31 -16.97 -4.28
N SER A 407 76.13 -17.38 -5.53
CA SER A 407 77.21 -17.78 -6.44
C SER A 407 78.18 -16.63 -6.76
N GLU A 408 77.67 -15.42 -6.95
CA GLU A 408 78.44 -14.18 -7.17
C GLU A 408 79.37 -13.91 -5.98
N ARG A 409 78.86 -13.98 -4.75
CA ARG A 409 79.68 -13.83 -3.52
C ARG A 409 80.76 -14.90 -3.42
N LEU A 410 80.44 -16.15 -3.74
CA LEU A 410 81.42 -17.26 -3.74
C LEU A 410 82.50 -17.05 -4.80
N ALA A 411 82.12 -16.58 -6.00
CA ALA A 411 83.06 -16.25 -7.08
C ALA A 411 83.97 -15.05 -6.72
N LEU A 412 83.43 -14.02 -6.05
CA LEU A 412 84.21 -12.88 -5.56
C LEU A 412 85.23 -13.31 -4.50
N VAL A 413 84.83 -14.12 -3.51
CA VAL A 413 85.75 -14.67 -2.50
C VAL A 413 86.83 -15.55 -3.13
N ALA A 414 86.47 -16.39 -4.11
CA ALA A 414 87.44 -17.20 -4.85
C ALA A 414 88.42 -16.33 -5.66
N ALA A 415 87.95 -15.26 -6.31
CA ALA A 415 88.79 -14.33 -7.05
C ALA A 415 89.75 -13.55 -6.12
N GLN A 416 89.28 -13.12 -4.94
CA GLN A 416 90.12 -12.47 -3.92
C GLN A 416 91.22 -13.42 -3.43
N ALA A 417 90.88 -14.67 -3.09
CA ALA A 417 91.87 -15.66 -2.67
C ALA A 417 92.92 -15.99 -3.76
N VAL A 418 92.55 -15.92 -5.05
CA VAL A 418 93.49 -16.04 -6.17
C VAL A 418 94.36 -14.78 -6.29
N GLN A 419 93.80 -13.58 -6.18
CA GLN A 419 94.56 -12.33 -6.22
C GLN A 419 95.59 -12.27 -5.07
N GLU A 420 95.22 -12.61 -3.84
CA GLU A 420 96.14 -12.72 -2.70
C GLU A 420 97.26 -13.77 -2.94
N SER A 421 96.95 -14.84 -3.69
CA SER A 421 97.90 -15.88 -4.10
C SER A 421 98.82 -15.47 -5.27
N GLU A 422 98.48 -14.41 -6.02
CA GLU A 422 99.31 -13.84 -7.08
C GLU A 422 100.12 -12.63 -6.59
N GLU A 423 99.56 -11.80 -5.71
CA GLU A 423 100.27 -10.70 -5.05
C GLU A 423 101.41 -11.23 -4.16
N THR A 424 101.26 -12.40 -3.53
CA THR A 424 102.34 -13.12 -2.83
C THR A 424 103.39 -13.77 -3.77
N ARG A 425 103.17 -13.72 -5.09
CA ARG A 425 104.10 -14.21 -6.13
C ARG A 425 104.76 -13.10 -6.95
N SER A 426 104.23 -11.88 -6.92
CA SER A 426 104.68 -10.77 -7.76
C SER A 426 105.67 -9.84 -7.03
N VAL A 427 106.97 -10.11 -7.20
CA VAL A 427 108.02 -9.13 -6.85
C VAL A 427 108.10 -8.09 -7.97
N GLY A 428 107.24 -7.07 -7.91
CA GLY A 428 107.05 -6.09 -9.01
C GLY A 428 106.50 -4.73 -8.56
N ASP A 429 107.42 -3.86 -8.14
CA ASP A 429 107.26 -2.45 -7.75
C ASP A 429 106.05 -1.67 -8.34
N SER A 430 105.08 -1.34 -7.49
CA SER A 430 104.20 -0.16 -7.63
C SER A 430 103.43 0.16 -6.34
N PRO A 431 103.45 1.41 -5.82
CA PRO A 431 102.79 1.78 -4.57
C PRO A 431 101.29 2.01 -4.77
N ARG A 432 100.50 0.92 -4.82
CA ARG A 432 99.02 0.98 -4.76
C ARG A 432 98.38 0.21 -3.60
N GLY A 433 99.19 -0.41 -2.74
CA GLY A 433 98.75 -0.76 -1.40
C GLY A 433 98.58 0.50 -0.56
N VAL A 434 97.34 0.82 -0.17
CA VAL A 434 97.10 1.85 0.86
C VAL A 434 97.38 1.21 2.21
N THR A 435 98.61 1.37 2.70
CA THR A 435 99.08 0.78 3.96
C THR A 435 98.42 1.46 5.16
N LEU A 436 97.16 1.08 5.44
CA LEU A 436 96.45 1.51 6.65
C LEU A 436 97.22 1.07 7.90
N PRO A 437 97.49 1.97 8.86
CA PRO A 437 97.98 1.61 10.17
C PRO A 437 97.08 0.54 10.81
N ILE A 438 97.67 -0.40 11.56
CA ILE A 438 96.92 -1.50 12.22
C ILE A 438 95.84 -0.93 13.17
N SER A 439 96.07 0.23 13.77
CA SER A 439 95.10 1.00 14.55
C SER A 439 93.89 1.46 13.73
N GLU A 440 94.09 1.91 12.49
CA GLU A 440 93.02 2.35 11.59
C GLU A 440 92.24 1.17 11.01
N TYR A 441 92.92 0.07 10.69
CA TYR A 441 92.26 -1.19 10.33
C TYR A 441 91.32 -1.65 11.44
N HIS A 442 91.81 -1.78 12.68
CA HIS A 442 90.95 -2.20 13.80
C HIS A 442 89.84 -1.18 14.12
N ALA A 443 90.10 0.13 13.99
CA ALA A 443 89.06 1.15 14.15
C ALA A 443 87.96 1.03 13.09
N LEU A 444 88.33 0.78 11.82
CA LEU A 444 87.37 0.59 10.73
C LEU A 444 86.61 -0.73 10.87
N SER A 445 87.27 -1.85 11.15
CA SER A 445 86.62 -3.15 11.39
C SER A 445 85.64 -3.08 12.57
N LYS A 446 86.02 -2.41 13.68
CA LYS A 446 85.12 -2.17 14.82
C LYS A 446 83.89 -1.35 14.40
N ARG A 447 84.08 -0.31 13.60
CA ARG A 447 83.02 0.58 13.12
C ARG A 447 82.08 -0.09 12.10
N VAL A 448 82.60 -1.05 11.31
CA VAL A 448 81.79 -1.92 10.43
C VAL A 448 80.96 -2.89 11.26
N HIS A 449 81.54 -3.55 12.25
CA HIS A 449 80.82 -4.48 13.13
C HIS A 449 79.77 -3.76 13.99
N GLU A 450 80.05 -2.55 14.48
CA GLU A 450 79.06 -1.69 15.14
C GLU A 450 77.89 -1.31 14.22
N ALA A 451 78.16 -1.08 12.92
CA ALA A 451 77.11 -0.79 11.94
C ALA A 451 76.30 -2.05 11.56
N GLU A 452 76.93 -3.22 11.53
CA GLU A 452 76.29 -4.52 11.33
C GLU A 452 75.36 -4.87 12.50
N GLU A 453 75.83 -4.73 13.74
CA GLU A 453 75.01 -4.93 14.94
C GLU A 453 73.84 -3.93 15.01
N LEU A 454 74.03 -2.68 14.58
CA LEU A 454 72.93 -1.71 14.44
C LEU A 454 71.94 -2.08 13.33
N ALA A 455 72.38 -2.73 12.25
CA ALA A 455 71.49 -3.28 11.22
C ALA A 455 70.71 -4.49 11.76
N ASN A 456 71.38 -5.39 12.50
CA ASN A 456 70.79 -6.56 13.15
C ASN A 456 69.75 -6.14 14.22
N GLU A 457 70.04 -5.16 15.09
CA GLU A 457 69.06 -4.58 16.03
C GLU A 457 67.82 -4.04 15.30
N ARG A 458 67.98 -3.47 14.09
CA ARG A 458 66.87 -2.92 13.30
C ARG A 458 66.04 -4.01 12.61
N VAL A 459 66.68 -5.04 12.06
CA VAL A 459 65.98 -6.21 11.47
C VAL A 459 65.21 -6.98 12.55
N ALA A 460 65.83 -7.24 13.70
CA ALA A 460 65.17 -7.89 14.83
C ALA A 460 63.97 -7.07 15.36
N ALA A 461 64.09 -5.75 15.44
CA ALA A 461 62.98 -4.88 15.83
C ALA A 461 61.83 -4.90 14.81
N ALA A 462 62.12 -4.92 13.51
CA ALA A 462 61.11 -5.02 12.46
C ALA A 462 60.41 -6.39 12.47
N LEU A 463 61.14 -7.49 12.68
CA LEU A 463 60.57 -8.83 12.82
C LEU A 463 59.65 -8.94 14.05
N ALA A 464 60.06 -8.38 15.20
CA ALA A 464 59.21 -8.35 16.40
C ALA A 464 57.92 -7.51 16.21
N GLN A 465 57.97 -6.43 15.42
CA GLN A 465 56.78 -5.68 15.03
C GLN A 465 55.85 -6.49 14.11
N ILE A 466 56.40 -7.24 13.14
CA ILE A 466 55.64 -8.12 12.25
C ILE A 466 55.00 -9.28 13.03
N GLU A 467 55.70 -9.85 14.00
CA GLU A 467 55.18 -10.94 14.84
C GLU A 467 54.05 -10.46 15.77
N SER A 468 54.24 -9.30 16.41
CA SER A 468 53.18 -8.62 17.19
C SER A 468 51.95 -8.26 16.34
N ALA A 469 52.16 -7.79 15.11
CA ALA A 469 51.07 -7.50 14.18
C ALA A 469 50.28 -8.77 13.81
N LYS A 470 50.97 -9.88 13.47
CA LYS A 470 50.33 -11.18 13.19
C LYS A 470 49.59 -11.76 14.39
N GLU A 471 50.11 -11.59 15.60
CA GLU A 471 49.40 -12.03 16.80
C GLU A 471 48.13 -11.19 17.03
N SER A 472 48.19 -9.88 16.77
CA SER A 472 47.00 -9.02 16.84
C SER A 472 45.97 -9.34 15.75
N GLU A 473 46.42 -9.70 14.55
CA GLU A 473 45.59 -10.19 13.44
C GLU A 473 44.86 -11.49 13.83
N SER A 474 45.58 -12.51 14.33
CA SER A 474 44.99 -13.77 14.81
C SER A 474 43.94 -13.50 15.90
N ARG A 475 44.31 -12.73 16.94
CA ARG A 475 43.40 -12.36 18.03
C ARG A 475 42.17 -11.55 17.57
N SER A 476 42.21 -10.94 16.38
CA SER A 476 41.07 -10.24 15.77
C SER A 476 40.17 -11.19 14.99
N LEU A 477 40.76 -12.17 14.27
CA LEU A 477 40.05 -13.22 13.55
C LEU A 477 39.31 -14.16 14.51
N ASP A 478 39.94 -14.54 15.63
CA ASP A 478 39.34 -15.38 16.67
C ASP A 478 38.08 -14.71 17.27
N LYS A 479 38.14 -13.39 17.52
CA LYS A 479 36.99 -12.60 17.98
C LYS A 479 35.88 -12.50 16.94
N LEU A 480 36.23 -12.31 15.67
CA LEU A 480 35.26 -12.28 14.57
C LEU A 480 34.55 -13.63 14.42
N HIS A 481 35.28 -14.74 14.56
CA HIS A 481 34.72 -16.09 14.52
C HIS A 481 33.74 -16.33 15.66
N GLU A 482 34.10 -16.00 16.90
CA GLU A 482 33.19 -16.19 18.05
C GLU A 482 31.97 -15.25 17.98
N ALA A 483 32.13 -14.00 17.54
CA ALA A 483 31.00 -13.08 17.29
C ALA A 483 30.04 -13.60 16.20
N SER A 484 30.58 -14.23 15.14
CA SER A 484 29.77 -14.88 14.10
C SER A 484 29.01 -16.10 14.65
N LYS A 485 29.63 -16.86 15.56
CA LYS A 485 29.03 -18.02 16.25
C LYS A 485 27.93 -17.59 17.23
N GLU A 486 28.14 -16.53 18.01
CA GLU A 486 27.09 -15.90 18.81
C GLU A 486 25.92 -15.40 17.95
N MET A 487 26.19 -14.76 16.81
CA MET A 487 25.16 -14.30 15.88
C MET A 487 24.33 -15.48 15.34
N GLY A 488 24.96 -16.63 15.06
CA GLY A 488 24.25 -17.87 14.72
C GLY A 488 23.29 -18.29 15.83
N GLN A 489 23.80 -18.47 17.04
CA GLN A 489 23.00 -18.86 18.21
C GLN A 489 21.83 -17.89 18.49
N LYS A 490 22.05 -16.58 18.30
CA LYS A 490 21.01 -15.54 18.45
C LYS A 490 19.94 -15.64 17.36
N LYS A 491 20.28 -16.03 16.13
CA LYS A 491 19.32 -16.30 15.04
C LYS A 491 18.51 -17.57 15.30
N ASP A 492 19.16 -18.65 15.73
CA ASP A 492 18.51 -19.91 16.07
C ASP A 492 17.51 -19.72 17.22
N ALA A 493 17.91 -19.00 18.27
CA ALA A 493 17.05 -18.65 19.40
C ALA A 493 15.85 -17.77 18.98
N LEU A 494 16.07 -16.81 18.07
CA LEU A 494 15.00 -15.97 17.51
C LEU A 494 13.99 -16.79 16.70
N GLN A 495 14.45 -17.74 15.87
CA GLN A 495 13.55 -18.63 15.13
C GLN A 495 12.72 -19.49 16.09
N ILE A 496 13.34 -20.12 17.09
CA ILE A 496 12.65 -20.95 18.08
C ILE A 496 11.61 -20.13 18.87
N ALA A 497 11.90 -18.86 19.18
CA ALA A 497 10.97 -17.95 19.82
C ALA A 497 9.79 -17.58 18.91
N LEU A 498 10.05 -17.29 17.62
CA LEU A 498 9.03 -16.97 16.63
C LEU A 498 8.07 -18.15 16.41
N GLU A 499 8.60 -19.35 16.12
CA GLU A 499 7.76 -20.55 15.99
C GLU A 499 6.96 -20.86 17.27
N ARG A 500 7.48 -20.51 18.45
CA ARG A 500 6.75 -20.66 19.72
C ARG A 500 5.63 -19.64 19.88
N ALA A 501 5.80 -18.43 19.36
CA ALA A 501 4.74 -17.43 19.30
C ALA A 501 3.64 -17.86 18.31
N ASP A 502 4.00 -18.39 17.15
CA ASP A 502 3.05 -18.88 16.15
C ASP A 502 2.22 -20.04 16.68
N ARG A 503 2.85 -21.07 17.26
CA ARG A 503 2.13 -22.19 17.92
C ARG A 503 1.22 -21.72 19.06
N ALA A 504 1.55 -20.63 19.75
CA ALA A 504 0.68 -20.02 20.76
C ALA A 504 -0.50 -19.25 20.13
N ASN A 505 -0.30 -18.57 19.00
CA ASN A 505 -1.35 -17.91 18.22
C ASN A 505 -2.32 -18.92 17.59
N GLU A 506 -1.82 -20.03 17.05
CA GLU A 506 -2.62 -21.17 16.57
C GLU A 506 -3.49 -21.74 17.70
N GLY A 507 -2.91 -22.03 18.86
CA GLY A 507 -3.64 -22.51 20.04
C GLY A 507 -4.71 -21.54 20.53
N LYS A 508 -4.39 -20.23 20.57
CA LYS A 508 -5.35 -19.15 20.88
C LYS A 508 -6.51 -19.12 19.87
N LEU A 509 -6.21 -19.19 18.58
CA LEU A 509 -7.22 -19.18 17.52
C LEU A 509 -8.12 -20.42 17.57
N GLY A 510 -7.55 -21.60 17.83
CA GLY A 510 -8.30 -22.84 18.03
C GLY A 510 -9.28 -22.75 19.20
N ALA A 511 -8.79 -22.33 20.38
CA ALA A 511 -9.64 -22.12 21.56
C ALA A 511 -10.74 -21.05 21.31
N GLU A 512 -10.44 -20.00 20.55
CA GLU A 512 -11.43 -18.98 20.19
C GLU A 512 -12.48 -19.51 19.19
N GLN A 513 -12.09 -20.38 18.25
CA GLN A 513 -13.04 -21.07 17.36
C GLN A 513 -13.96 -22.02 18.14
N GLU A 514 -13.43 -22.78 19.11
CA GLU A 514 -14.23 -23.62 19.99
C GLU A 514 -15.19 -22.79 20.85
N LEU A 515 -14.74 -21.67 21.42
CA LEU A 515 -15.61 -20.73 22.14
C LEU A 515 -16.70 -20.12 21.24
N ARG A 516 -16.41 -19.81 19.96
CA ARG A 516 -17.44 -19.38 18.99
C ARG A 516 -18.48 -20.48 18.75
N ARG A 517 -18.04 -21.73 18.51
CA ARG A 517 -18.92 -22.90 18.32
C ARG A 517 -19.79 -23.14 19.55
N TRP A 518 -19.19 -23.16 20.75
CA TRP A 518 -19.90 -23.35 22.02
C TRP A 518 -20.94 -22.25 22.29
N ARG A 519 -20.59 -20.97 22.06
CA ARG A 519 -21.55 -19.85 22.17
C ARG A 519 -22.72 -19.98 21.20
N ALA A 520 -22.47 -20.38 19.96
CA ALA A 520 -23.51 -20.60 18.96
C ALA A 520 -24.44 -21.76 19.35
N GLU A 521 -23.87 -22.90 19.73
CA GLU A 521 -24.60 -24.10 20.14
C GLU A 521 -25.40 -23.87 21.45
N HIS A 522 -24.82 -23.19 22.43
CA HIS A 522 -25.52 -22.78 23.65
C HIS A 522 -26.66 -21.78 23.36
N THR A 523 -26.47 -20.87 22.39
CA THR A 523 -27.53 -19.96 21.93
C THR A 523 -28.66 -20.70 21.22
N GLN A 524 -28.35 -21.72 20.40
CA GLN A 524 -29.35 -22.60 19.80
C GLN A 524 -30.10 -23.42 20.86
N ARG A 525 -29.41 -24.02 21.84
CA ARG A 525 -30.05 -24.71 22.98
C ARG A 525 -30.96 -23.77 23.77
N ARG A 526 -30.53 -22.52 24.02
CA ARG A 526 -31.37 -21.51 24.69
C ARG A 526 -32.63 -21.23 23.87
N LYS A 527 -32.51 -20.95 22.56
CA LYS A 527 -33.65 -20.73 21.65
C LYS A 527 -34.61 -21.93 21.61
N ALA A 528 -34.09 -23.16 21.55
CA ALA A 528 -34.91 -24.38 21.55
C ALA A 528 -35.68 -24.57 22.88
N HIS A 529 -35.03 -24.31 24.01
CA HIS A 529 -35.64 -24.38 25.34
C HIS A 529 -36.62 -23.22 25.61
N GLU A 530 -36.38 -22.04 25.02
CA GLU A 530 -37.26 -20.88 25.05
C GLU A 530 -38.51 -21.13 24.19
N ALA A 531 -38.36 -21.69 22.99
CA ALA A 531 -39.47 -22.16 22.15
C ALA A 531 -40.29 -23.27 22.83
N ALA A 532 -39.63 -24.24 23.50
CA ALA A 532 -40.31 -25.28 24.28
C ALA A 532 -41.10 -24.70 25.48
N LYS A 533 -40.63 -23.61 26.08
CA LYS A 533 -41.36 -22.90 27.15
C LYS A 533 -42.55 -22.09 26.62
N HIS A 534 -42.46 -21.52 25.41
CA HIS A 534 -43.58 -20.80 24.80
C HIS A 534 -44.80 -21.68 24.47
N ALA A 535 -44.68 -23.02 24.56
CA ALA A 535 -45.82 -23.93 24.49
C ALA A 535 -46.69 -23.97 25.77
N VAL A 536 -46.21 -23.48 26.93
CA VAL A 536 -46.96 -23.58 28.21
C VAL A 536 -46.86 -22.31 29.08
N SER A 537 -47.89 -21.46 28.94
CA SER A 537 -48.42 -20.49 29.93
C SER A 537 -47.53 -19.34 30.46
N PRO A 538 -48.02 -18.07 30.48
CA PRO A 538 -47.32 -16.94 31.08
C PRO A 538 -47.66 -16.74 32.57
N VAL A 539 -46.64 -16.58 33.43
CA VAL A 539 -46.78 -16.03 34.79
C VAL A 539 -45.64 -15.03 35.05
N SER A 540 -45.96 -13.89 35.65
CA SER A 540 -45.06 -12.76 35.88
C SER A 540 -44.55 -12.69 37.32
N THR A 541 -43.33 -12.19 37.53
CA THR A 541 -42.85 -11.63 38.82
C THR A 541 -41.61 -10.75 38.58
N PRO A 542 -41.42 -9.64 39.33
CA PRO A 542 -40.43 -8.61 38.98
C PRO A 542 -39.03 -8.81 39.61
N PRO A 543 -37.99 -8.10 39.13
CA PRO A 543 -36.62 -8.24 39.63
C PRO A 543 -36.46 -7.66 41.05
N ARG A 544 -35.71 -8.36 41.91
CA ARG A 544 -35.29 -7.87 43.23
C ARG A 544 -33.84 -7.39 43.18
N ALA A 545 -33.64 -6.07 43.29
CA ALA A 545 -32.31 -5.51 43.44
C ALA A 545 -31.70 -5.92 44.80
N PHE A 546 -30.41 -6.24 44.79
CA PHE A 546 -29.56 -6.29 45.97
C PHE A 546 -28.40 -5.33 45.76
N ALA A 547 -28.12 -4.51 46.77
CA ALA A 547 -26.93 -3.69 46.86
C ALA A 547 -26.11 -4.22 48.04
N GLU A 548 -24.84 -4.56 47.81
CA GLU A 548 -23.89 -4.90 48.86
C GLU A 548 -22.70 -3.93 48.80
N ASN A 549 -22.22 -3.56 49.98
CA ASN A 549 -21.13 -2.61 50.18
C ASN A 549 -20.45 -2.95 51.52
N LYS A 550 -19.12 -2.78 51.55
CA LYS A 550 -18.17 -3.02 52.65
C LYS A 550 -17.60 -4.44 52.77
N ASN A 551 -16.35 -4.58 52.34
CA ASN A 551 -15.13 -4.67 53.18
C ASN A 551 -15.36 -5.25 54.61
N SER A 552 -14.44 -6.04 55.18
CA SER A 552 -12.99 -5.82 55.22
C SER A 552 -12.24 -7.02 55.85
N TYR A 553 -10.90 -6.93 55.91
CA TYR A 553 -9.95 -7.70 56.72
C TYR A 553 -9.52 -9.10 56.17
N GLN A 554 -8.25 -9.53 56.26
CA GLN A 554 -7.10 -8.92 56.96
C GLN A 554 -5.73 -9.38 56.38
N GLU A 555 -4.76 -8.43 56.27
CA GLU A 555 -3.31 -8.48 56.59
C GLU A 555 -2.38 -9.63 56.06
N ASP A 556 -1.07 -9.43 55.79
CA ASP A 556 -0.30 -8.20 55.51
C ASP A 556 1.14 -8.50 54.97
N ASP A 557 1.82 -7.41 54.56
CA ASP A 557 3.27 -7.15 54.57
C ASP A 557 4.22 -7.61 53.43
N GLU A 558 5.28 -6.83 53.27
CA GLU A 558 6.37 -6.97 52.29
C GLU A 558 7.46 -7.96 52.77
N PHE A 559 8.36 -8.39 51.87
CA PHE A 559 9.80 -8.11 52.02
C PHE A 559 10.63 -8.61 50.81
N LEU A 560 11.69 -7.85 50.50
CA LEU A 560 12.76 -8.26 49.58
C LEU A 560 13.55 -9.45 50.14
N THR A 561 13.84 -10.45 49.30
CA THR A 561 14.96 -11.39 49.53
C THR A 561 15.70 -11.71 48.24
N ASP A 562 17.03 -11.58 48.28
CA ASP A 562 17.98 -12.01 47.24
C ASP A 562 19.11 -12.78 47.93
N SER A 563 19.28 -14.08 47.59
CA SER A 563 20.56 -14.82 47.77
C SER A 563 20.54 -16.29 47.28
N LYS A 564 21.27 -16.51 46.18
CA LYS A 564 22.57 -17.23 46.18
C LYS A 564 22.67 -18.75 46.50
N LEU A 565 22.91 -19.53 45.45
CA LEU A 565 23.83 -20.69 45.39
C LEU A 565 24.59 -20.59 44.04
N HIS A 566 25.92 -20.61 43.84
CA HIS A 566 27.14 -20.92 44.60
C HIS A 566 27.84 -22.26 44.30
N MET A 567 28.73 -22.23 43.31
CA MET A 567 29.96 -23.04 43.15
C MET A 567 31.06 -22.02 42.76
N SER A 568 32.23 -21.84 43.39
CA SER A 568 33.23 -22.74 44.02
C SER A 568 33.84 -23.74 43.04
N THR A 569 35.16 -23.81 42.81
CA THR A 569 36.30 -22.94 43.21
C THR A 569 37.12 -22.58 41.95
N ASN A 570 38.34 -22.01 41.88
CA ASN A 570 39.52 -21.76 42.75
C ASN A 570 40.19 -20.45 42.20
N SER A 571 41.35 -19.92 42.63
CA SER A 571 42.10 -19.80 43.90
C SER A 571 43.54 -19.42 43.53
N MET A 572 43.91 -18.16 43.80
CA MET A 572 45.23 -17.68 44.23
C MET A 572 46.53 -18.31 43.67
N ASP A 573 47.39 -17.50 43.06
CA ASP A 573 48.79 -17.42 43.52
C ASP A 573 49.40 -16.02 43.30
N GLN A 574 50.44 -15.66 44.06
CA GLN A 574 50.90 -14.27 44.23
C GLN A 574 52.44 -14.17 44.28
N PHE A 575 53.07 -13.69 43.21
CA PHE A 575 54.53 -13.46 43.16
C PHE A 575 54.94 -12.15 42.48
N VAL A 576 55.87 -11.45 43.11
CA VAL A 576 56.51 -10.18 42.71
C VAL A 576 57.90 -10.15 43.38
N PRO A 577 58.97 -9.53 42.83
CA PRO A 577 59.18 -8.98 41.49
C PRO A 577 60.32 -9.70 40.72
N ASN A 578 60.64 -9.25 39.51
CA ASN A 578 62.03 -9.23 39.05
C ASN A 578 62.32 -8.07 38.08
N GLN A 579 63.43 -7.37 38.28
CA GLN A 579 63.85 -6.24 37.43
C GLN A 579 64.62 -6.75 36.21
N LYS A 580 64.27 -6.31 34.99
CA LYS A 580 65.25 -6.10 33.91
C LYS A 580 64.93 -4.84 33.10
N LEU A 581 65.96 -4.02 32.90
CA LEU A 581 65.94 -2.80 32.10
C LEU A 581 65.75 -3.10 30.60
N ARG A 582 65.02 -2.23 29.86
CA ARG A 582 65.46 -1.75 28.53
C ARG A 582 64.65 -0.57 27.96
N LYS A 583 65.37 0.54 27.74
CA LYS A 583 65.24 1.54 26.65
C LYS A 583 63.82 2.11 26.35
N LYS A 584 63.53 3.37 26.77
CA LYS A 584 62.58 4.27 26.07
C LYS A 584 63.06 4.33 24.58
N LYS A 585 62.29 3.80 23.60
CA LYS A 585 62.53 4.00 22.14
C LYS A 585 61.33 4.77 21.56
N SER A 586 61.58 5.98 21.04
CA SER A 586 60.56 6.88 20.49
C SER A 586 60.28 6.63 19.01
N PHE A 587 59.06 6.19 18.69
CA PHE A 587 58.38 6.26 17.39
C PHE A 587 56.89 6.47 17.72
N PHE A 588 56.10 7.30 17.02
CA PHE A 588 55.76 7.24 15.59
C PHE A 588 55.47 8.67 15.00
N PRO A 589 54.98 8.86 13.75
CA PRO A 589 55.37 10.04 12.96
C PRO A 589 54.37 11.21 12.98
N GLN A 590 54.83 12.38 12.51
CA GLN A 590 53.95 13.42 12.01
C GLN A 590 53.20 12.92 10.77
N MET A 591 51.88 12.78 10.87
CA MET A 591 51.02 12.59 9.70
C MET A 591 50.69 13.96 9.08
N SER A 592 51.08 14.16 7.83
CA SER A 592 50.89 15.41 7.10
C SER A 592 49.42 15.69 6.77
N THR A 593 49.01 16.95 6.88
CA THR A 593 47.66 17.42 6.52
C THR A 593 47.38 17.30 5.03
N LEU A 594 46.25 16.71 4.66
CA LEU A 594 45.75 16.64 3.27
C LEU A 594 44.23 16.87 3.19
N LEU A 595 43.81 18.12 3.37
CA LEU A 595 42.50 18.58 2.90
C LEU A 595 42.66 19.84 2.05
N SER A 596 42.40 19.71 0.76
CA SER A 596 42.37 20.81 -0.21
C SER A 596 41.52 20.46 -1.42
N ARG A 597 40.21 20.74 -1.32
CA ARG A 597 39.32 20.98 -2.46
C ARG A 597 38.59 22.29 -2.16
N LYS A 598 38.96 23.39 -2.83
CA LYS A 598 38.33 23.83 -4.08
C LYS A 598 36.81 23.76 -4.01
N ALA A 599 36.20 24.84 -3.53
CA ALA A 599 34.92 25.27 -4.06
C ALA A 599 35.12 25.71 -5.52
N GLN A 600 34.20 25.36 -6.40
CA GLN A 600 34.20 25.80 -7.79
C GLN A 600 32.75 26.08 -8.20
N THR A 601 32.30 27.30 -7.95
CA THR A 601 31.04 27.82 -8.47
C THR A 601 31.15 28.01 -9.98
N GLN A 602 30.08 27.63 -10.70
CA GLN A 602 29.82 28.12 -12.05
C GLN A 602 28.47 28.82 -12.07
N THR A 603 28.41 29.88 -12.87
CA THR A 603 27.22 30.61 -13.31
C THR A 603 26.59 29.89 -14.50
#